data_AF-A0AAD9R009-F1
#
_entry.id   AF-A0AAD9R009-F1
#
_cell.length_a   1.000
_cell.length_b   1.000
_cell.length_c   1.000
_cell.angle_alpha   90.00
_cell.angle_beta   90.00
_cell.angle_gamma   90.00
#
_symmetry.space_group_name_H-M   'P 1'
#
loop_
_entity.id
_entity.type
_entity.pdbx_description
1 polymer ?
#
loop_
_entity_poly.entity_id
_entity_poly.type
_entity_poly.pdbx_seq_one_letter_code
_entity_poly.pdbx_strand_id
1 'polypeptide(L)'
;MKCTAYALMFFNFCVTLANGSKAKKSNLETINKQLKRLCLTNPENYLKEQNVVKCKISYDSSCWKETLAGQVIYQPCPFLRYDSTGNISRRCDEHGKWQNENIANCRSLESQEPANTGKQTSNSSEGIPPQEVG
;
A
#
# COMPACT_ATOMS: atom_id res chain seq x y z
N MET A 1 2.31 -5.16 28.88
CA MET A 1 2.41 -6.42 29.64
C MET A 1 3.86 -6.57 30.07
N LYS A 2 4.09 -6.78 31.37
CA LYS A 2 5.41 -6.71 32.02
C LYS A 2 6.19 -8.00 31.74
N CYS A 3 7.40 -7.91 31.18
CA CYS A 3 8.30 -9.06 31.08
C CYS A 3 8.96 -9.30 32.44
N THR A 4 8.46 -10.27 33.20
CA THR A 4 9.12 -10.79 34.41
C THR A 4 10.26 -11.72 34.00
N ALA A 5 11.46 -11.39 34.47
CA ALA A 5 12.70 -12.08 34.18
C ALA A 5 12.77 -13.45 34.85
N TYR A 6 12.92 -14.51 34.07
CA TYR A 6 13.47 -15.79 34.53
C TYR A 6 14.42 -16.35 33.46
N ALA A 7 15.57 -16.83 33.93
CA ALA A 7 16.60 -17.64 33.25
C ALA A 7 17.51 -16.93 32.22
N LEU A 8 18.74 -16.67 32.67
CA LEU A 8 19.87 -16.01 32.00
C LEU A 8 20.43 -16.69 30.73
N MET A 9 19.73 -17.64 30.10
CA MET A 9 20.18 -18.33 28.88
C MET A 9 19.33 -18.03 27.63
N PHE A 10 18.25 -17.23 27.75
CA PHE A 10 17.41 -16.83 26.61
C PHE A 10 17.47 -15.33 26.25
N PHE A 11 18.30 -14.54 26.94
CA PHE A 11 18.41 -13.08 26.75
C PHE A 11 18.87 -12.65 25.36
N ASN A 12 19.59 -13.50 24.62
CA ASN A 12 20.10 -13.13 23.29
C ASN A 12 19.02 -13.16 22.19
N PHE A 13 17.92 -13.88 22.39
CA PHE A 13 16.92 -14.07 21.33
C PHE A 13 15.90 -12.91 21.23
N CYS A 14 15.58 -12.27 22.36
CA CYS A 14 14.65 -11.12 22.36
C CYS A 14 15.26 -9.85 21.74
N VAL A 15 16.58 -9.65 21.85
CA VAL A 15 17.26 -8.45 21.33
C VAL A 15 17.32 -8.45 19.80
N THR A 16 17.42 -9.62 19.17
CA THR A 16 17.52 -9.76 17.70
C THR A 16 16.21 -9.42 16.98
N LEU A 17 15.05 -9.81 17.52
CA LEU A 17 13.73 -9.54 16.91
C LEU A 17 13.32 -8.06 17.00
N ALA A 18 13.65 -7.37 18.11
CA ALA A 18 13.36 -5.95 18.28
C ALA A 18 14.23 -5.05 17.37
N ASN A 19 15.47 -5.47 17.06
CA ASN A 19 16.37 -4.74 16.18
C ASN A 19 16.00 -4.94 14.69
N GLY A 20 15.55 -6.13 14.29
CA GLY A 20 15.15 -6.41 12.91
C GLY A 20 13.92 -5.62 12.43
N SER A 21 12.89 -5.49 13.28
CA SER A 21 11.67 -4.72 12.95
C SER A 21 11.94 -3.21 12.84
N LYS A 22 12.78 -2.66 13.73
CA LYS A 22 13.21 -1.26 13.67
C LYS A 22 14.06 -0.94 12.43
N ALA A 23 14.99 -1.82 12.07
CA ALA A 23 15.83 -1.66 10.88
C ALA A 23 15.00 -1.72 9.58
N LYS A 24 14.06 -2.67 9.46
CA LYS A 24 13.14 -2.75 8.30
C LYS A 24 12.27 -1.49 8.16
N LYS A 25 11.72 -0.98 9.26
CA LYS A 25 10.89 0.23 9.28
C LYS A 25 11.69 1.48 8.87
N SER A 26 12.92 1.63 9.39
CA SER A 26 13.79 2.76 9.04
C SER A 26 14.21 2.76 7.57
N ASN A 27 14.46 1.58 6.99
CA ASN A 27 14.78 1.45 5.58
C ASN A 27 13.56 1.83 4.71
N LEU A 28 12.37 1.31 5.04
CA LEU A 28 11.12 1.64 4.34
C LEU A 28 10.83 3.16 4.33
N GLU A 29 11.02 3.83 5.46
CA GLU A 29 10.84 5.29 5.55
C GLU A 29 11.84 6.04 4.67
N THR A 30 13.10 5.59 4.64
CA THR A 30 14.15 6.18 3.81
C THR A 30 13.81 6.06 2.32
N ILE A 31 13.38 4.87 1.87
CA ILE A 31 12.96 4.64 0.49
C ILE A 31 11.75 5.52 0.15
N ASN A 32 10.73 5.57 1.01
CA ASN A 32 9.54 6.37 0.75
C ASN A 32 9.87 7.87 0.66
N LYS A 33 10.81 8.36 1.47
CA LYS A 33 11.32 9.74 1.39
C LYS A 33 12.06 10.00 0.08
N GLN A 34 12.87 9.05 -0.39
CA GLN A 34 13.56 9.14 -1.68
C GLN A 34 12.57 9.15 -2.85
N LEU A 35 11.57 8.28 -2.84
CA LEU A 35 10.51 8.24 -3.87
C LEU A 35 9.72 9.55 -3.91
N LYS A 36 9.34 10.09 -2.74
CA LYS A 36 8.69 11.40 -2.65
C LYS A 36 9.56 12.51 -3.25
N ARG A 37 10.86 12.52 -2.93
CA ARG A 37 11.79 13.50 -3.50
C ARG A 37 11.85 13.36 -5.02
N LEU A 38 12.06 12.15 -5.54
CA LEU A 38 12.13 11.89 -6.98
C LEU A 38 10.86 12.33 -7.71
N CYS A 39 9.69 12.07 -7.12
CA CYS A 39 8.42 12.54 -7.65
C CYS A 39 8.42 14.06 -7.82
N LEU A 40 8.73 14.79 -6.74
CA LEU A 40 8.65 16.25 -6.71
C LEU A 40 9.75 16.94 -7.54
N THR A 41 10.91 16.31 -7.74
CA THR A 41 12.03 16.93 -8.46
C THR A 41 12.10 16.56 -9.94
N ASN A 42 11.35 15.55 -10.40
CA ASN A 42 11.39 15.14 -11.79
C ASN A 42 10.60 16.13 -12.67
N PRO A 43 11.23 16.84 -13.62
CA PRO A 43 10.54 17.79 -14.49
C PRO A 43 9.45 17.16 -15.37
N GLU A 44 9.55 15.86 -15.69
CA GLU A 44 8.54 15.14 -16.48
C GLU A 44 7.20 14.96 -15.75
N ASN A 45 7.16 15.23 -14.45
CA ASN A 45 5.92 15.19 -13.68
C ASN A 45 5.14 16.51 -13.72
N TYR A 46 5.60 17.49 -14.50
CA TYR A 46 4.97 18.80 -14.62
C TYR A 46 4.47 19.02 -16.06
N LEU A 47 3.28 19.58 -16.19
CA LEU A 47 2.69 19.95 -17.47
C LEU A 47 3.29 21.26 -17.96
N LYS A 48 3.60 21.32 -19.26
CA LYS A 48 4.22 22.50 -19.89
C LYS A 48 3.20 23.58 -20.21
N GLU A 49 1.91 23.24 -20.26
CA GLU A 49 0.83 24.16 -20.58
C GLU A 49 0.58 25.15 -19.44
N GLN A 50 0.60 26.44 -19.77
CA GLN A 50 0.19 27.51 -18.86
C GLN A 50 -1.32 27.76 -18.96
N ASN A 51 -1.92 28.32 -17.90
CA ASN A 51 -3.33 28.73 -17.85
C ASN A 51 -4.38 27.62 -18.03
N VAL A 52 -3.99 26.36 -17.78
CA VAL A 52 -4.93 25.22 -17.76
C VAL A 52 -5.34 24.90 -16.33
N VAL A 53 -6.57 24.42 -16.15
CA VAL A 53 -7.00 23.82 -14.88
C VAL A 53 -6.37 22.43 -14.77
N LYS A 54 -5.54 22.24 -13.75
CA LYS A 54 -4.80 20.99 -13.52
C LYS A 54 -4.68 20.70 -12.04
N CYS A 55 -4.59 19.42 -11.73
CA CYS A 55 -4.16 19.00 -10.41
C CYS A 55 -2.65 19.15 -10.29
N LYS A 56 -2.22 19.75 -9.19
CA LYS A 56 -0.80 19.91 -8.86
C LYS A 56 -0.15 18.54 -8.60
N ILE A 57 1.15 18.46 -8.76
CA ILE A 57 1.91 17.28 -8.38
C ILE A 57 1.62 16.90 -6.92
N SER A 58 1.40 15.62 -6.66
CA SER A 58 1.14 15.10 -5.31
C SER A 58 1.88 13.78 -5.10
N TYR A 59 2.26 13.51 -3.85
CA TYR A 59 2.80 12.23 -3.44
C TYR A 59 2.06 11.74 -2.19
N ASP A 60 1.20 10.75 -2.38
CA ASP A 60 0.46 10.05 -1.32
C ASP A 60 0.95 8.60 -1.24
N SER A 61 0.20 7.63 -1.77
CA SER A 61 0.68 6.25 -1.89
C SER A 61 1.63 6.05 -3.09
N SER A 62 1.55 6.95 -4.09
CA SER A 62 2.39 6.98 -5.28
C SER A 62 2.64 8.41 -5.76
N CYS A 63 3.42 8.55 -6.84
CA CYS A 63 3.70 9.82 -7.47
C CYS A 63 2.62 10.23 -8.48
N TRP A 64 1.75 11.16 -8.12
CA TRP A 64 0.74 11.71 -9.02
C TRP A 64 1.28 12.96 -9.70
N LYS A 65 1.73 12.79 -10.96
CA LYS A 65 2.16 13.90 -11.81
C LYS A 65 1.03 14.90 -12.06
N GLU A 66 1.40 16.13 -12.40
CA GLU A 66 0.41 17.10 -12.87
C GLU A 66 -0.44 16.52 -13.99
N THR A 67 -1.74 16.74 -13.88
CA THR A 67 -2.75 16.10 -14.73
C THR A 67 -3.85 17.10 -14.99
N LEU A 68 -4.33 17.17 -16.23
CA LEU A 68 -5.39 18.10 -16.60
C LEU A 68 -6.70 17.74 -15.88
N ALA A 69 -7.49 18.77 -15.59
CA ALA A 69 -8.82 18.60 -15.02
C ALA A 69 -9.69 17.64 -15.85
N GLY A 70 -10.50 16.84 -15.16
CA GLY A 70 -11.39 15.84 -15.76
C GLY A 70 -10.73 14.49 -16.09
N GLN A 71 -9.40 14.39 -16.04
CA GLN A 71 -8.70 13.14 -16.38
C GLN A 71 -8.62 12.15 -15.21
N VAL A 72 -8.56 10.86 -15.57
CA VAL A 72 -8.20 9.75 -14.66
C VAL A 72 -6.87 9.18 -15.12
N ILE A 73 -5.93 9.05 -14.19
CA ILE A 73 -4.63 8.45 -14.46
C ILE A 73 -4.43 7.19 -13.62
N TYR A 74 -3.61 6.29 -14.14
CA TYR A 74 -3.33 4.98 -13.55
C TYR A 74 -1.84 4.83 -13.29
N GLN A 75 -1.50 4.14 -12.22
CA GLN A 75 -0.13 3.74 -11.90
C GLN A 75 -0.10 2.33 -11.35
N PRO A 76 1.04 1.61 -11.46
CA PRO A 76 1.21 0.34 -10.78
C PRO A 76 0.94 0.48 -9.29
N CYS A 77 0.42 -0.59 -8.68
CA CYS A 77 0.26 -0.66 -7.23
C CYS A 77 1.60 -0.37 -6.52
N PRO A 78 1.62 0.53 -5.53
CA PRO A 78 2.85 0.91 -4.84
C PRO A 78 3.50 -0.27 -4.12
N PHE A 79 4.65 -0.71 -4.63
CA PHE A 79 5.37 -1.90 -4.17
C PHE A 79 5.76 -1.87 -2.68
N LEU A 80 5.79 -0.68 -2.06
CA LEU A 80 6.06 -0.52 -0.64
C LEU A 80 4.92 -1.03 0.26
N ARG A 81 3.70 -1.12 -0.28
CA ARG A 81 2.48 -1.42 0.49
C ARG A 81 1.68 -2.57 -0.11
N TYR A 82 1.81 -2.82 -1.40
CA TYR A 82 0.98 -3.75 -2.15
C TYR A 82 1.80 -4.66 -3.06
N ASP A 83 1.21 -5.77 -3.49
CA ASP A 83 1.70 -6.47 -4.66
C ASP A 83 1.60 -5.58 -5.90
N SER A 84 2.58 -5.65 -6.79
CA SER A 84 2.66 -4.78 -7.97
C SER A 84 1.88 -5.33 -9.18
N THR A 85 1.00 -6.30 -8.99
CA THR A 85 0.26 -6.99 -10.06
C THR A 85 -0.94 -6.22 -10.58
N GLY A 86 -1.42 -5.23 -9.81
CA GLY A 86 -2.53 -4.36 -10.20
C GLY A 86 -2.11 -2.91 -10.43
N ASN A 87 -3.12 -2.05 -10.65
CA ASN A 87 -2.95 -0.61 -10.78
C ASN A 87 -3.85 0.16 -9.81
N ILE A 88 -3.30 1.21 -9.23
CA ILE A 88 -4.08 2.29 -8.60
C ILE A 88 -4.54 3.28 -9.66
N SER A 89 -5.63 3.98 -9.39
CA SER A 89 -6.09 5.09 -10.24
C SER A 89 -6.47 6.30 -9.41
N ARG A 90 -6.35 7.49 -9.99
CA ARG A 90 -6.80 8.73 -9.35
C ARG A 90 -7.37 9.70 -10.37
N ARG A 91 -8.48 10.35 -10.01
CA ARG A 91 -9.14 11.38 -10.82
C ARG A 91 -8.67 12.77 -10.39
N CYS A 92 -8.28 13.57 -11.38
CA CYS A 92 -8.26 15.02 -11.26
C CYS A 92 -9.65 15.54 -11.60
N ASP A 93 -10.32 16.21 -10.66
CA ASP A 93 -11.65 16.74 -10.93
C ASP A 93 -11.61 17.99 -11.82
N GLU A 94 -12.79 18.46 -12.24
CA GLU A 94 -12.94 19.61 -13.14
C GLU A 94 -12.40 20.93 -12.55
N HIS A 95 -12.16 20.97 -11.24
CA HIS A 95 -11.67 22.15 -10.53
C HIS A 95 -10.17 22.07 -10.23
N GLY A 96 -9.47 21.05 -10.75
CA GLY A 96 -8.04 20.86 -10.52
C GLY A 96 -7.73 20.35 -9.11
N LYS A 97 -8.67 19.64 -8.48
CA LYS A 97 -8.46 18.99 -7.18
C LYS A 97 -8.40 17.48 -7.35
N TRP A 98 -7.42 16.88 -6.67
CA TRP A 98 -7.30 15.44 -6.61
C TRP A 98 -8.43 14.83 -5.77
N GLN A 99 -9.09 13.81 -6.33
CA GLN A 99 -9.96 12.92 -5.57
C GLN A 99 -9.16 11.87 -4.81
N ASN A 100 -9.82 11.03 -4.01
CA ASN A 100 -9.17 9.93 -3.31
C ASN A 100 -8.57 8.92 -4.30
N GLU A 101 -7.46 8.30 -3.91
CA GLU A 101 -6.85 7.20 -4.66
C GLU A 101 -7.79 5.98 -4.65
N ASN A 102 -8.01 5.36 -5.80
CA ASN A 102 -8.66 4.06 -5.89
C ASN A 102 -7.59 2.97 -5.89
N ILE A 103 -7.61 2.13 -4.86
CA ILE A 103 -6.65 1.06 -4.59
C ILE A 103 -7.30 -0.34 -4.70
N ALA A 104 -8.52 -0.44 -5.22
CA ALA A 104 -9.30 -1.69 -5.19
C ALA A 104 -8.60 -2.87 -5.89
N ASN A 105 -7.71 -2.60 -6.84
CA ASN A 105 -6.98 -3.62 -7.58
C ASN A 105 -5.62 -3.99 -6.95
N CYS A 106 -5.30 -3.50 -5.75
CA CYS A 106 -4.02 -3.76 -5.09
C CYS A 106 -4.19 -4.68 -3.88
N ARG A 107 -3.34 -5.71 -3.75
CA ARG A 107 -3.36 -6.60 -2.57
C ARG A 107 -2.35 -6.13 -1.54
N SER A 108 -2.78 -5.90 -0.30
CA SER A 108 -1.89 -5.42 0.76
C SER A 108 -0.85 -6.47 1.17
N LEU A 109 0.43 -6.07 1.25
CA LEU A 109 1.52 -6.91 1.77
C LEU A 109 1.43 -7.11 3.29
N GLU A 110 0.82 -6.17 4.01
CA GLU A 110 0.68 -6.21 5.47
C GLU A 110 -0.32 -7.31 5.91
N SER A 111 -1.18 -7.76 5.00
CA SER A 111 -2.14 -8.85 5.25
C SER A 111 -1.57 -10.26 5.03
N GLN A 112 -0.28 -10.38 4.69
CA GLN A 112 0.38 -11.65 4.35
C GLN A 112 1.46 -12.09 5.36
N GLU A 113 1.43 -11.62 6.62
CA GLU A 113 2.11 -12.36 7.68
C GLU A 113 1.50 -13.78 7.76
N PRO A 114 2.30 -14.85 7.73
CA PRO A 114 1.78 -16.19 7.57
C PRO A 114 0.98 -16.58 8.82
N ALA A 115 -0.34 -16.65 8.69
CA ALA A 115 -1.14 -17.61 9.45
C ALA A 115 -0.80 -19.02 8.95
N ASN A 116 0.40 -19.52 9.27
CA ASN A 116 0.68 -20.95 9.22
C ASN A 116 1.69 -21.37 10.29
N THR A 117 1.19 -21.47 11.52
CA THR A 117 1.53 -22.60 12.40
C THR A 117 0.24 -23.08 13.07
N GLY A 118 -0.40 -24.04 12.41
CA GLY A 118 -1.37 -25.02 12.94
C GLY A 118 -2.41 -24.59 13.98
N LYS A 119 -3.69 -24.55 13.57
CA LYS A 119 -4.69 -25.47 14.15
C LYS A 119 -5.87 -25.68 13.20
N GLN A 120 -6.09 -26.95 12.91
CA GLN A 120 -7.21 -27.52 12.18
C GLN A 120 -8.55 -27.25 12.89
N THR A 121 -9.62 -27.40 12.10
CA THR A 121 -11.02 -27.71 12.45
C THR A 121 -11.91 -26.61 13.04
N SER A 122 -12.90 -26.16 12.27
CA SER A 122 -14.24 -26.78 12.31
C SER A 122 -15.18 -26.19 11.25
N ASN A 123 -15.61 -27.09 10.36
CA ASN A 123 -16.92 -27.25 9.75
C ASN A 123 -17.80 -26.00 9.47
N SER A 124 -18.13 -25.80 8.19
CA SER A 124 -19.52 -25.54 7.82
C SER A 124 -19.87 -26.39 6.60
N SER A 125 -20.73 -27.35 6.90
CA SER A 125 -21.39 -28.31 6.04
C SER A 125 -22.25 -27.63 4.97
N GLU A 126 -22.39 -28.37 3.87
CA GLU A 126 -23.29 -28.15 2.75
C GLU A 126 -24.72 -27.76 3.16
N GLY A 127 -25.32 -26.92 2.31
CA GLY A 127 -26.75 -26.65 2.29
C GLY A 127 -27.18 -26.25 0.88
N ILE A 128 -27.30 -27.24 -0.01
CA ILE A 128 -28.10 -27.16 -1.25
C ILE A 128 -29.57 -27.34 -0.85
N PRO A 129 -30.51 -26.55 -1.39
CA PRO A 129 -31.69 -27.18 -2.02
C PRO A 129 -32.20 -26.37 -3.24
N PRO A 130 -33.22 -26.83 -3.98
CA PRO A 130 -33.09 -27.68 -5.14
C PRO A 130 -33.41 -26.94 -6.45
N GLN A 131 -32.94 -27.47 -7.58
CA GLN A 131 -33.53 -27.18 -8.88
C GLN A 131 -34.80 -28.02 -9.05
N GLU A 132 -35.90 -27.40 -9.45
CA GLU A 132 -36.94 -28.08 -10.23
C GLU A 132 -37.04 -27.42 -11.61
N VAL A 133 -37.04 -28.29 -12.62
CA VAL A 133 -37.25 -28.01 -14.04
C VAL A 133 -38.65 -28.53 -14.38
N GLY A 134 -39.45 -27.71 -15.04
CA GLY A 134 -40.77 -28.04 -15.58
C GLY A 134 -41.38 -26.83 -16.26
#